data_AF-S9SNK4-F1
#
_entry.id   AF-S9SNK4-F1
#
_cell.length_a   1.000
_cell.length_b   1.000
_cell.length_c   1.000
_cell.angle_alpha   90.00
_cell.angle_beta   90.00
_cell.angle_gamma   90.00
#
_symmetry.space_group_name_H-M   'P 1'
#
loop_
_entity.id
_entity.type
_entity.pdbx_description
1 polymer ?
#
loop_
_entity_poly.entity_id
_entity_poly.type
_entity_poly.pdbx_seq_one_letter_code
_entity_poly.pdbx_strand_id
1 'polypeptide(L)'
;MSRLSKNIKSLRKSMGETQEDLAYSIDLDSKSAVANWESGANKPSPENLKKIATHYRVTVDQLLEGDFDTEFPMLELLNNAIDENNYDLNYSFVCLFPIVSLKGEEELYPRLVEAKSFYKKFQDCIANGNEKSIDYLLKAIEIYGEIEETSNCISAKANVLSLWFCFLLMLKFGMEFEGIEDILEVQNKHKRKKEIKRVISENYLGKSIESLEKFRTFVYEDYYKDLLEFIMELKGDKRLFQLGDYYYCLLYLFDLVDNELGTAVNTQIGLALLSDLSLMKNRLVKRIKNYYRILGKVQ
;
A
#
# COMPACT_ATOMS: atom_id res chain seq x y z
N MET A 1 12.87 7.70 21.58
CA MET A 1 12.06 8.71 20.88
C MET A 1 10.67 8.14 20.69
N SER A 2 9.61 8.88 21.04
CA SER A 2 8.22 8.39 20.91
C SER A 2 7.78 8.34 19.44
N ARG A 3 6.69 7.61 19.13
CA ARG A 3 6.11 7.56 17.77
C ARG A 3 5.75 8.96 17.28
N LEU A 4 4.96 9.69 18.06
CA LEU A 4 4.64 11.10 17.84
C LEU A 4 5.86 11.97 17.54
N SER A 5 6.93 11.86 18.35
CA SER A 5 8.16 12.64 18.16
C SER A 5 8.80 12.40 16.79
N LYS A 6 8.80 11.14 16.33
CA LYS A 6 9.31 10.76 15.00
C LYS A 6 8.39 11.28 13.90
N ASN A 7 7.08 11.11 14.07
CA ASN A 7 6.06 11.54 13.12
C ASN A 7 6.12 13.04 12.82
N ILE A 8 6.17 13.87 13.87
CA ILE A 8 6.34 15.34 13.72
C ILE A 8 7.59 15.64 12.90
N LYS A 9 8.71 15.00 13.24
CA LYS A 9 9.99 15.21 12.56
C LYS A 9 9.97 14.78 11.10
N SER A 10 9.33 13.65 10.80
CA SER A 10 9.30 13.06 9.47
C SER A 10 8.36 13.82 8.54
N LEU A 11 7.17 14.21 9.01
CA LEU A 11 6.27 15.13 8.29
C LEU A 11 6.95 16.47 7.99
N ARG A 12 7.66 17.06 8.97
CA ARG A 12 8.38 18.30 8.74
C ARG A 12 9.47 18.16 7.67
N LYS A 13 10.32 17.14 7.82
CA LYS A 13 11.45 16.92 6.90
C LYS A 13 10.98 16.61 5.48
N SER A 14 9.90 15.88 5.31
CA SER A 14 9.41 15.55 3.98
C SER A 14 8.87 16.77 3.23
N MET A 15 8.22 17.68 3.95
CA MET A 15 7.80 18.98 3.44
C MET A 15 8.99 19.92 3.19
N GLY A 16 10.18 19.56 3.67
CA GLY A 16 11.40 20.37 3.53
C GLY A 16 11.43 21.57 4.48
N GLU A 17 10.61 21.56 5.51
CA GLU A 17 10.49 22.61 6.50
C GLU A 17 11.62 22.53 7.54
N THR A 18 12.08 23.67 8.02
CA THR A 18 12.90 23.76 9.24
C THR A 18 12.00 23.72 10.49
N GLN A 19 12.58 23.46 11.66
CA GLN A 19 11.81 23.49 12.92
C GLN A 19 11.21 24.88 13.19
N GLU A 20 11.80 25.91 12.60
CA GLU A 20 11.36 27.29 12.68
C GLU A 20 10.17 27.54 11.74
N ASP A 21 10.22 27.00 10.52
CA ASP A 21 9.09 27.07 9.58
C ASP A 21 7.83 26.41 10.17
N LEU A 22 7.97 25.21 10.75
CA LEU A 22 6.84 24.54 11.42
C LEU A 22 6.34 25.33 12.63
N ALA A 23 7.24 25.92 13.42
CA ALA A 23 6.82 26.69 14.59
C ALA A 23 5.96 27.88 14.17
N TYR A 24 6.40 28.64 13.15
CA TYR A 24 5.65 29.78 12.67
C TYR A 24 4.36 29.40 11.94
N SER A 25 4.31 28.25 11.24
CA SER A 25 3.09 27.81 10.54
C SER A 25 1.95 27.40 11.48
N ILE A 26 2.25 27.09 12.75
CA ILE A 26 1.27 26.71 13.78
C ILE A 26 1.16 27.75 14.91
N ASP A 27 1.52 29.00 14.62
CA ASP A 27 1.43 30.17 15.52
C ASP A 27 2.25 30.02 16.82
N LEU A 28 3.49 29.54 16.72
CA LEU A 28 4.44 29.51 17.84
C LEU A 28 5.58 30.50 17.63
N ASP A 29 5.97 31.17 18.70
CA ASP A 29 7.02 32.19 18.67
C ASP A 29 8.45 31.60 18.63
N SER A 30 8.63 30.28 18.79
CA SER A 30 9.97 29.67 18.86
C SER A 30 10.02 28.23 18.39
N LYS A 31 11.07 27.92 17.60
CA LYS A 31 11.46 26.56 17.20
C LYS A 31 11.79 25.62 18.37
N SER A 32 12.06 26.17 19.56
CA SER A 32 12.46 25.38 20.73
C SER A 32 11.37 24.38 21.15
N ALA A 33 10.09 24.75 20.98
CA ALA A 33 8.97 23.86 21.23
C ALA A 33 9.01 22.65 20.29
N VAL A 34 9.14 22.88 18.99
CA VAL A 34 9.25 21.84 17.96
C VAL A 34 10.47 20.93 18.22
N ALA A 35 11.63 21.51 18.52
CA ALA A 35 12.85 20.74 18.83
C ALA A 35 12.66 19.81 20.04
N ASN A 36 11.96 20.29 21.07
CA ASN A 36 11.63 19.49 22.26
C ASN A 36 10.63 18.36 21.95
N TRP A 37 9.67 18.60 21.06
CA TRP A 37 8.72 17.57 20.62
C TRP A 37 9.40 16.47 19.79
N GLU A 38 10.25 16.86 18.84
CA GLU A 38 10.98 15.93 17.96
C GLU A 38 12.03 15.10 18.71
N SER A 39 12.66 15.68 19.74
CA SER A 39 13.60 14.94 20.60
C SER A 39 12.88 14.03 21.62
N GLY A 40 11.60 14.30 21.88
CA GLY A 40 10.82 13.63 22.93
C GLY A 40 11.08 14.18 24.32
N ALA A 41 11.74 15.34 24.43
CA ALA A 41 11.96 16.03 25.70
C ALA A 41 10.65 16.50 26.34
N ASN A 42 9.66 16.91 25.53
CA ASN A 42 8.31 17.23 25.96
C ASN A 42 7.28 16.81 24.89
N LYS A 43 6.00 16.70 25.26
CA LYS A 43 4.90 16.44 24.33
C LYS A 43 4.16 17.74 23.96
N PRO A 44 3.62 17.87 22.73
CA PRO A 44 2.72 18.95 22.39
C PRO A 44 1.43 18.88 23.21
N SER A 45 0.80 20.03 23.47
CA SER A 45 -0.53 20.09 24.07
C SER A 45 -1.59 19.53 23.09
N PRO A 46 -2.81 19.17 23.56
CA PRO A 46 -3.89 18.77 22.66
C PRO A 46 -4.22 19.82 21.59
N GLU A 47 -4.08 21.11 21.90
CA GLU A 47 -4.26 22.19 20.94
C GLU A 47 -3.15 22.18 19.87
N ASN A 48 -1.88 22.08 20.29
CA ASN A 48 -0.77 22.02 19.34
C ASN A 48 -0.78 20.74 18.50
N LEU A 49 -1.24 19.62 19.06
CA LEU A 49 -1.48 18.39 18.29
C LEU A 49 -2.49 18.64 17.16
N LYS A 50 -3.60 19.32 17.45
CA LYS A 50 -4.58 19.69 16.42
C LYS A 50 -3.97 20.62 15.37
N LYS A 51 -3.21 21.64 15.77
CA LYS A 51 -2.56 22.55 14.82
C LYS A 51 -1.56 21.84 13.91
N ILE A 52 -0.72 20.97 14.47
CA ILE A 52 0.23 20.15 13.67
C ILE A 52 -0.54 19.24 12.72
N ALA A 53 -1.58 18.56 13.21
CA ALA A 53 -2.42 17.68 12.42
C ALA A 53 -3.07 18.45 11.25
N THR A 54 -3.66 19.62 11.52
CA THR A 54 -4.24 20.51 10.51
C THR A 54 -3.19 21.00 9.50
N HIS A 55 -2.01 21.43 9.96
CA HIS A 55 -0.92 21.93 9.10
C HIS A 55 -0.49 20.87 8.08
N TYR A 56 -0.27 19.64 8.53
CA TYR A 56 0.09 18.52 7.66
C TYR A 56 -1.11 17.80 7.04
N ARG A 57 -2.32 18.30 7.31
CA ARG A 57 -3.62 17.76 6.85
C ARG A 57 -3.88 16.31 7.27
N VAL A 58 -3.20 15.82 8.30
CA VAL A 58 -3.42 14.48 8.86
C VAL A 58 -4.43 14.56 10.01
N THR A 59 -5.01 13.43 10.39
CA THR A 59 -5.77 13.32 11.64
C THR A 59 -4.82 13.32 12.84
N VAL A 60 -5.34 13.68 14.03
CA VAL A 60 -4.56 13.57 15.27
C VAL A 60 -4.16 12.12 15.54
N ASP A 61 -5.02 11.15 15.21
CA ASP A 61 -4.72 9.72 15.37
C ASP A 61 -3.59 9.28 14.44
N GLN A 62 -3.60 9.71 13.17
CA GLN A 62 -2.48 9.50 12.27
C GLN A 62 -1.20 10.13 12.81
N LEU A 63 -1.26 11.36 13.31
CA LEU A 63 -0.09 12.04 13.89
C LEU A 63 0.50 11.28 15.08
N LEU A 64 -0.35 10.69 15.93
CA LEU A 64 0.05 9.95 17.13
C LEU A 64 0.59 8.55 16.80
N GLU A 65 -0.10 7.82 15.93
CA GLU A 65 0.08 6.37 15.75
C GLU A 65 0.65 5.97 14.38
N GLY A 66 0.55 6.83 13.36
CA GLY A 66 1.04 6.54 12.00
C GLY A 66 2.54 6.28 11.95
N ASP A 67 3.04 5.65 10.88
CA ASP A 67 4.47 5.44 10.69
C ASP A 67 5.02 6.32 9.56
N PHE A 68 5.10 7.62 9.83
CA PHE A 68 5.62 8.57 8.85
C PHE A 68 7.14 8.44 8.61
N ASP A 69 7.87 7.64 9.39
CA ASP A 69 9.25 7.27 9.04
C ASP A 69 9.27 6.34 7.81
N THR A 70 8.22 5.52 7.64
CA THR A 70 8.06 4.53 6.55
C THR A 70 6.97 4.86 5.53
N GLU A 71 6.22 5.96 5.68
CA GLU A 71 5.26 6.44 4.66
C GLU A 71 5.90 7.39 3.63
N PHE A 72 7.13 7.88 3.86
CA PHE A 72 7.92 8.60 2.84
C PHE A 72 8.59 7.84 1.69
N PRO A 73 8.58 6.49 1.62
CA PRO A 73 8.91 5.78 0.39
C PRO A 73 7.95 6.13 -0.76
N MET A 74 6.79 6.74 -0.48
CA MET A 74 5.83 7.23 -1.47
C MET A 74 6.38 8.39 -2.33
N LEU A 75 7.09 9.31 -1.70
CA LEU A 75 7.66 10.48 -2.38
C LEU A 75 8.77 10.08 -3.35
N GLU A 76 9.49 9.04 -2.99
CA GLU A 76 10.51 8.45 -3.83
C GLU A 76 9.93 7.40 -4.80
N LEU A 77 8.82 6.73 -4.48
CA LEU A 77 8.04 5.93 -5.44
C LEU A 77 7.62 6.79 -6.63
N LEU A 78 7.11 7.99 -6.35
CA LEU A 78 6.67 8.95 -7.36
C LEU A 78 7.84 9.63 -8.09
N ASN A 79 8.97 9.91 -7.41
CA ASN A 79 10.16 10.41 -8.11
C ASN A 79 10.75 9.36 -9.07
N ASN A 80 10.75 8.09 -8.67
CA ASN A 80 11.34 6.99 -9.45
C ASN A 80 10.39 6.37 -10.47
N ALA A 81 9.08 6.60 -10.37
CA ALA A 81 8.11 6.29 -11.44
C ALA A 81 8.50 6.92 -12.79
N ILE A 82 9.39 7.91 -12.76
CA ILE A 82 9.84 8.71 -13.91
C ILE A 82 11.21 8.26 -14.43
N ASP A 83 11.99 7.55 -13.62
CA ASP A 83 13.25 6.99 -14.09
C ASP A 83 12.96 5.64 -14.77
N GLU A 84 13.41 5.48 -16.02
CA GLU A 84 13.19 4.32 -16.90
C GLU A 84 13.64 2.95 -16.31
N ASN A 85 14.22 2.94 -15.11
CA ASN A 85 14.76 1.76 -14.42
C ASN A 85 13.87 1.24 -13.27
N ASN A 86 12.58 1.62 -13.20
CA ASN A 86 11.70 1.22 -12.10
C ASN A 86 11.16 -0.23 -12.18
N TYR A 87 11.74 -1.05 -13.06
CA TYR A 87 11.38 -2.46 -13.23
C TYR A 87 11.50 -3.26 -11.92
N ASP A 88 12.47 -2.93 -11.07
CA ASP A 88 12.66 -3.61 -9.79
C ASP A 88 11.48 -3.41 -8.83
N LEU A 89 10.90 -2.21 -8.80
CA LEU A 89 9.75 -1.90 -7.96
C LEU A 89 8.49 -2.56 -8.50
N ASN A 90 8.20 -2.40 -9.79
CA ASN A 90 7.05 -3.02 -10.45
C ASN A 90 7.11 -4.55 -10.33
N TYR A 91 8.30 -5.14 -10.52
CA TYR A 91 8.55 -6.55 -10.32
C TYR A 91 8.33 -6.96 -8.85
N SER A 92 8.82 -6.17 -7.89
CA SER A 92 8.63 -6.46 -6.47
C SER A 92 7.15 -6.36 -6.05
N PHE A 93 6.37 -5.47 -6.67
CA PHE A 93 4.94 -5.31 -6.47
C PHE A 93 4.17 -6.55 -6.94
N VAL A 94 4.36 -6.99 -8.20
CA VAL A 94 3.68 -8.21 -8.67
C VAL A 94 4.12 -9.46 -7.90
N CYS A 95 5.34 -9.47 -7.36
CA CYS A 95 5.82 -10.53 -6.49
C CYS A 95 5.08 -10.62 -5.15
N LEU A 96 4.30 -9.63 -4.74
CA LEU A 96 3.40 -9.74 -3.59
C LEU A 96 2.32 -10.81 -3.82
N PHE A 97 1.99 -11.10 -5.09
CA PHE A 97 0.87 -11.95 -5.49
C PHE A 97 1.38 -13.24 -6.17
N PRO A 98 1.65 -14.32 -5.41
CA PRO A 98 2.11 -15.57 -6.00
C PRO A 98 1.05 -16.24 -6.89
N ILE A 99 1.50 -16.79 -8.02
CA ILE A 99 0.69 -17.72 -8.82
C ILE A 99 0.67 -19.08 -8.11
N VAL A 100 -0.51 -19.53 -7.71
CA VAL A 100 -0.72 -20.79 -7.00
C VAL A 100 -1.08 -21.90 -7.97
N SER A 101 -0.51 -23.09 -7.78
CA SER A 101 -0.84 -24.28 -8.55
C SER A 101 -0.40 -25.51 -7.77
N LEU A 102 -1.38 -26.24 -7.23
CA LEU A 102 -1.11 -27.44 -6.44
C LEU A 102 -0.94 -28.65 -7.36
N LYS A 103 -0.12 -29.61 -6.91
CA LYS A 103 0.21 -30.81 -7.67
C LYS A 103 -1.06 -31.59 -8.02
N GLY A 104 -1.21 -31.94 -9.30
CA GLY A 104 -2.34 -32.69 -9.84
C GLY A 104 -3.54 -31.84 -10.28
N GLU A 105 -3.61 -30.56 -9.90
CA GLU A 105 -4.76 -29.73 -10.27
C GLU A 105 -4.75 -29.32 -11.74
N GLU A 106 -3.58 -29.17 -12.38
CA GLU A 106 -3.51 -28.88 -13.83
C GLU A 106 -3.96 -30.08 -14.68
N GLU A 107 -3.81 -31.30 -14.17
CA GLU A 107 -4.27 -32.52 -14.83
C GLU A 107 -5.79 -32.66 -14.72
N LEU A 108 -6.34 -32.32 -13.55
CA LEU A 108 -7.78 -32.32 -13.28
C LEU A 108 -8.51 -31.15 -13.95
N TYR A 109 -7.85 -30.00 -14.05
CA TYR A 109 -8.41 -28.76 -14.58
C TYR A 109 -7.47 -28.18 -15.65
N PRO A 110 -7.48 -28.70 -16.89
CA PRO A 110 -6.54 -28.29 -17.93
C PRO A 110 -6.54 -26.78 -18.24
N ARG A 111 -7.70 -26.11 -18.10
CA ARG A 111 -7.82 -24.65 -18.27
C ARG A 111 -7.02 -23.85 -17.23
N LEU A 112 -6.63 -24.45 -16.11
CA LEU A 112 -5.75 -23.83 -15.13
C LEU A 112 -4.39 -23.45 -15.75
N VAL A 113 -3.88 -24.26 -16.70
CA VAL A 113 -2.63 -23.96 -17.41
C VAL A 113 -2.75 -22.68 -18.23
N GLU A 114 -3.90 -22.50 -18.90
CA GLU A 114 -4.22 -21.31 -19.68
C GLU A 114 -4.33 -20.08 -18.77
N ALA A 115 -5.10 -20.17 -17.68
CA ALA A 115 -5.25 -19.08 -16.71
C ALA A 115 -3.89 -18.64 -16.13
N LYS A 116 -3.02 -19.60 -15.78
CA LYS A 116 -1.66 -19.33 -15.31
C LYS A 116 -0.80 -18.63 -16.35
N SER A 117 -0.95 -19.00 -17.62
CA SER A 117 -0.23 -18.35 -18.73
C SER A 117 -0.60 -16.87 -18.85
N PHE A 118 -1.90 -16.55 -18.76
CA PHE A 118 -2.35 -15.16 -18.76
C PHE A 118 -1.91 -14.40 -17.51
N TYR A 119 -1.97 -15.02 -16.33
CA TYR A 119 -1.47 -14.38 -15.11
C TYR A 119 0.04 -14.07 -15.21
N LYS A 120 0.86 -15.00 -15.70
CA LYS A 120 2.30 -14.71 -15.94
C LYS A 120 2.49 -13.53 -16.89
N LYS A 121 1.78 -13.51 -18.02
CA LYS A 121 1.85 -12.39 -18.98
C LYS A 121 1.43 -11.06 -18.35
N PHE A 122 0.41 -11.05 -17.49
CA PHE A 122 0.03 -9.87 -16.72
C PHE A 122 1.17 -9.40 -15.82
N GLN A 123 1.77 -10.30 -15.02
CA GLN A 123 2.89 -9.95 -14.14
C GLN A 123 4.09 -9.44 -14.93
N ASP A 124 4.42 -10.07 -16.05
CA ASP A 124 5.52 -9.66 -16.94
C ASP A 124 5.23 -8.28 -17.56
N CYS A 125 3.97 -8.01 -17.96
CA CYS A 125 3.60 -6.70 -18.49
C CYS A 125 3.74 -5.60 -17.45
N ILE A 126 3.24 -5.80 -16.22
CA ILE A 126 3.40 -4.80 -15.15
C ILE A 126 4.88 -4.61 -14.81
N ALA A 127 5.63 -5.72 -14.65
CA ALA A 127 7.04 -5.67 -14.31
C ALA A 127 7.86 -4.89 -15.33
N ASN A 128 7.47 -4.91 -16.62
CA ASN A 128 8.16 -4.23 -17.72
C ASN A 128 7.47 -2.95 -18.22
N GLY A 129 6.40 -2.47 -17.56
CA GLY A 129 5.69 -1.24 -17.97
C GLY A 129 4.98 -1.33 -19.33
N ASN A 130 4.44 -2.50 -19.69
CA ASN A 130 3.76 -2.72 -20.96
C ASN A 130 2.24 -2.49 -20.84
N GLU A 131 1.66 -1.76 -21.81
CA GLU A 131 0.25 -1.35 -21.84
C GLU A 131 -0.76 -2.51 -21.93
N LYS A 132 -0.36 -3.71 -22.37
CA LYS A 132 -1.26 -4.88 -22.50
C LYS A 132 -1.57 -5.59 -21.17
N SER A 133 -1.15 -5.02 -20.03
CA SER A 133 -1.34 -5.63 -18.71
C SER A 133 -2.82 -5.91 -18.41
N ILE A 134 -3.71 -4.95 -18.68
CA ILE A 134 -5.14 -5.05 -18.37
C ILE A 134 -5.82 -6.18 -19.17
N ASP A 135 -5.50 -6.34 -20.46
CA ASP A 135 -6.07 -7.43 -21.28
C ASP A 135 -5.74 -8.81 -20.71
N TYR A 136 -4.51 -8.99 -20.23
CA TYR A 136 -4.09 -10.25 -19.62
C TYR A 136 -4.68 -10.45 -18.22
N LEU A 137 -4.84 -9.37 -17.45
CA LEU A 137 -5.53 -9.40 -16.16
C LEU A 137 -6.97 -9.88 -16.32
N LEU A 138 -7.75 -9.26 -17.21
CA LEU A 138 -9.15 -9.58 -17.42
C LEU A 138 -9.34 -11.04 -17.86
N LYS A 139 -8.52 -11.51 -18.82
CA LYS A 139 -8.54 -12.91 -19.25
C LYS A 139 -8.17 -13.89 -18.13
N ALA A 140 -7.20 -13.54 -17.30
CA ALA A 140 -6.83 -14.39 -16.18
C ALA A 140 -7.96 -14.48 -15.14
N ILE A 141 -8.58 -13.34 -14.79
CA ILE A 141 -9.72 -13.29 -13.86
C ILE A 141 -10.90 -14.09 -14.41
N GLU A 142 -11.25 -13.92 -15.68
CA GLU A 142 -12.34 -14.64 -16.34
C GLU A 142 -12.14 -16.16 -16.24
N ILE A 143 -10.99 -16.67 -16.68
CA ILE A 143 -10.76 -18.12 -16.71
C ILE A 143 -10.64 -18.68 -15.29
N TYR A 144 -9.97 -18.00 -14.36
CA TYR A 144 -9.90 -18.47 -12.97
C TYR A 144 -11.28 -18.43 -12.29
N GLY A 145 -12.08 -17.40 -12.54
CA GLY A 145 -13.45 -17.28 -12.02
C GLY A 145 -14.33 -18.41 -12.50
N GLU A 146 -14.32 -18.71 -13.80
CA GLU A 146 -15.08 -19.85 -14.34
C GLU A 146 -14.65 -21.19 -13.72
N ILE A 147 -13.35 -21.40 -13.48
CA ILE A 147 -12.86 -22.62 -12.81
C ILE A 147 -13.32 -22.65 -11.34
N GLU A 148 -13.27 -21.51 -10.64
CA GLU A 148 -13.68 -21.40 -9.24
C GLU A 148 -15.19 -21.66 -9.07
N GLU A 149 -16.02 -21.10 -9.94
CA GLU A 149 -17.48 -21.27 -9.90
C GLU A 149 -17.92 -22.71 -10.23
N THR A 150 -17.18 -23.38 -11.11
CA THR A 150 -17.57 -24.70 -11.64
C THR A 150 -16.83 -25.87 -10.99
N SER A 151 -15.86 -25.62 -10.11
CA SER A 151 -15.04 -26.67 -9.52
C SER A 151 -14.51 -26.32 -8.12
N ASN A 152 -14.12 -27.35 -7.35
CA ASN A 152 -13.47 -27.16 -6.06
C ASN A 152 -11.95 -26.90 -6.16
N CYS A 153 -11.50 -26.25 -7.24
CA CYS A 153 -10.08 -25.99 -7.49
C CYS A 153 -9.57 -24.87 -6.58
N ILE A 154 -8.92 -25.23 -5.47
CA ILE A 154 -8.43 -24.23 -4.50
C ILE A 154 -7.33 -23.34 -5.09
N SER A 155 -6.54 -23.80 -6.08
CA SER A 155 -5.60 -22.93 -6.78
C SER A 155 -6.31 -21.85 -7.60
N ALA A 156 -7.44 -22.17 -8.23
CA ALA A 156 -8.21 -21.16 -8.96
C ALA A 156 -8.70 -20.07 -8.01
N LYS A 157 -9.34 -20.47 -6.90
CA LYS A 157 -9.77 -19.57 -5.83
C LYS A 157 -8.63 -18.68 -5.31
N ALA A 158 -7.48 -19.28 -5.02
CA ALA A 158 -6.31 -18.53 -4.56
C ALA A 158 -5.82 -17.49 -5.57
N ASN A 159 -5.82 -17.83 -6.87
CA ASN A 159 -5.39 -16.91 -7.91
C ASN A 159 -6.43 -15.83 -8.26
N VAL A 160 -7.74 -16.13 -8.18
CA VAL A 160 -8.80 -15.11 -8.25
C VAL A 160 -8.54 -14.06 -7.18
N LEU A 161 -8.38 -14.50 -5.92
CA LEU A 161 -8.06 -13.59 -4.81
C LEU A 161 -6.79 -12.77 -5.08
N SER A 162 -5.71 -13.41 -5.54
CA SER A 162 -4.46 -12.70 -5.87
C SER A 162 -4.64 -11.59 -6.91
N LEU A 163 -5.41 -11.86 -7.98
CA LEU A 163 -5.64 -10.92 -9.07
C LEU A 163 -6.56 -9.78 -8.64
N TRP A 164 -7.64 -10.11 -7.92
CA TRP A 164 -8.55 -9.11 -7.33
C TRP A 164 -7.82 -8.20 -6.36
N PHE A 165 -7.01 -8.75 -5.46
CA PHE A 165 -6.21 -7.96 -4.54
C PHE A 165 -5.26 -7.01 -5.30
N CYS A 166 -4.52 -7.53 -6.28
CA CYS A 166 -3.63 -6.74 -7.12
C CYS A 166 -4.38 -5.59 -7.82
N PHE A 167 -5.54 -5.89 -8.42
CA PHE A 167 -6.39 -4.91 -9.08
C PHE A 167 -6.85 -3.80 -8.13
N LEU A 168 -7.33 -4.17 -6.93
CA LEU A 168 -7.76 -3.20 -5.91
C LEU A 168 -6.63 -2.30 -5.46
N LEU A 169 -5.41 -2.81 -5.29
CA LEU A 169 -4.25 -1.96 -4.98
C LEU A 169 -3.89 -1.03 -6.13
N MET A 170 -3.92 -1.52 -7.38
CA MET A 170 -3.65 -0.65 -8.54
C MET A 170 -4.69 0.47 -8.64
N LEU A 171 -5.98 0.16 -8.42
CA LEU A 171 -7.04 1.16 -8.36
C LEU A 171 -6.82 2.15 -7.23
N LYS A 172 -6.55 1.66 -6.01
CA LYS A 172 -6.29 2.49 -4.83
C LYS A 172 -5.15 3.47 -5.08
N PHE A 173 -4.00 2.98 -5.55
CA PHE A 173 -2.88 3.84 -5.92
C PHE A 173 -3.23 4.81 -7.05
N GLY A 174 -3.97 4.37 -8.07
CA GLY A 174 -4.44 5.25 -9.13
C GLY A 174 -5.25 6.46 -8.64
N MET A 175 -6.17 6.26 -7.68
CA MET A 175 -6.94 7.36 -7.11
C MET A 175 -6.15 8.20 -6.11
N GLU A 176 -5.29 7.59 -5.30
CA GLU A 176 -4.42 8.32 -4.37
C GLU A 176 -3.45 9.27 -5.09
N PHE A 177 -3.10 8.93 -6.35
CA PHE A 177 -2.20 9.70 -7.20
C PHE A 177 -2.89 10.28 -8.44
N GLU A 178 -4.20 10.48 -8.41
CA GLU A 178 -4.91 11.13 -9.52
C GLU A 178 -4.28 12.50 -9.84
N GLY A 179 -3.98 12.74 -11.12
CA GLY A 179 -3.30 13.95 -11.60
C GLY A 179 -1.79 13.98 -11.40
N ILE A 180 -1.17 12.88 -10.91
CA ILE A 180 0.29 12.80 -10.82
C ILE A 180 0.95 12.79 -12.20
N GLU A 181 0.29 12.22 -13.22
CA GLU A 181 0.81 12.08 -14.58
C GLU A 181 1.28 13.43 -15.16
N ASP A 182 0.45 14.47 -15.03
CA ASP A 182 0.78 15.86 -15.42
C ASP A 182 2.06 16.39 -14.74
N ILE A 183 2.30 15.95 -13.51
CA ILE A 183 3.49 16.34 -12.73
C ILE A 183 4.72 15.54 -13.20
N LEU A 184 4.55 14.28 -13.57
CA LEU A 184 5.63 13.45 -14.09
C LEU A 184 6.19 13.99 -15.41
N GLU A 185 5.35 14.67 -16.23
CA GLU A 185 5.77 15.35 -17.46
C GLU A 185 6.70 16.55 -17.25
N VAL A 186 6.80 17.08 -16.02
CA VAL A 186 7.66 18.24 -15.73
C VAL A 186 9.14 17.86 -15.89
N GLN A 187 9.77 18.36 -16.96
CA GLN A 187 11.17 18.03 -17.28
C GLN A 187 12.18 18.48 -16.21
N ASN A 188 11.91 19.60 -15.52
CA ASN A 188 12.81 20.10 -14.49
C ASN A 188 12.67 19.28 -13.19
N LYS A 189 13.68 18.46 -12.88
CA LYS A 189 13.68 17.56 -11.70
C LYS A 189 13.43 18.28 -10.37
N HIS A 190 13.98 19.48 -10.16
CA HIS A 190 13.77 20.23 -8.91
C HIS A 190 12.34 20.76 -8.79
N LYS A 191 11.81 21.35 -9.86
CA LYS A 191 10.42 21.83 -9.91
C LYS A 191 9.45 20.66 -9.72
N ARG A 192 9.71 19.55 -10.39
CA ARG A 192 8.91 18.33 -10.27
C ARG A 192 8.91 17.75 -8.85
N LYS A 193 10.07 17.61 -8.21
CA LYS A 193 10.16 17.16 -6.81
C LYS A 193 9.36 18.06 -5.86
N LYS A 194 9.31 19.36 -6.14
CA LYS A 194 8.47 20.31 -5.38
C LYS A 194 6.98 20.08 -5.62
N GLU A 195 6.55 19.87 -6.86
CA GLU A 195 5.14 19.58 -7.18
C GLU A 195 4.69 18.21 -6.65
N ILE A 196 5.53 17.18 -6.70
CA ILE A 196 5.27 15.86 -6.09
C ILE A 196 5.04 16.02 -4.58
N LYS A 197 5.91 16.77 -3.89
CA LYS A 197 5.73 17.09 -2.46
C LYS A 197 4.41 17.79 -2.18
N ARG A 198 4.04 18.75 -3.04
CA ARG A 198 2.76 19.47 -2.92
C ARG A 198 1.58 18.51 -3.05
N VAL A 199 1.55 17.63 -4.06
CA VAL A 199 0.46 16.67 -4.25
C VAL A 199 0.37 15.65 -3.13
N ILE A 200 1.49 15.13 -2.63
CA ILE A 200 1.47 14.22 -1.47
C ILE A 200 0.88 14.92 -0.24
N SER A 201 1.23 16.19 -0.01
CA SER A 201 0.65 16.96 1.09
C SER A 201 -0.85 17.26 0.89
N GLU A 202 -1.23 17.67 -0.31
CA GLU A 202 -2.59 18.15 -0.61
C GLU A 202 -3.60 17.03 -0.80
N ASN A 203 -3.19 15.93 -1.45
CA ASN A 203 -4.07 14.80 -1.82
C ASN A 203 -3.87 13.58 -0.93
N TYR A 204 -2.63 13.15 -0.66
CA TYR A 204 -2.39 11.90 0.08
C TYR A 204 -2.57 12.07 1.60
N LEU A 205 -1.91 13.06 2.19
CA LEU A 205 -2.04 13.32 3.63
C LEU A 205 -3.43 13.91 3.96
N GLY A 206 -3.96 14.77 3.08
CA GLY A 206 -5.17 15.56 3.33
C GLY A 206 -6.53 14.93 3.04
N LYS A 207 -6.60 13.78 2.35
CA LYS A 207 -7.88 13.20 1.90
C LYS A 207 -8.07 11.72 2.27
N SER A 208 -7.40 11.22 3.31
CA SER A 208 -7.47 9.78 3.66
C SER A 208 -8.91 9.26 3.81
N ILE A 209 -9.84 10.05 4.37
CA ILE A 209 -11.25 9.65 4.55
C ILE A 209 -12.05 9.80 3.24
N GLU A 210 -11.93 10.93 2.52
CA GLU A 210 -12.70 11.18 1.29
C GLU A 210 -12.26 10.25 0.14
N SER A 211 -10.97 9.92 0.06
CA SER A 211 -10.41 8.99 -0.92
C SER A 211 -10.88 7.55 -0.66
N LEU A 212 -10.93 7.13 0.62
CA LEU A 212 -11.42 5.80 0.99
C LEU A 212 -12.92 5.64 0.70
N GLU A 213 -13.74 6.67 0.98
CA GLU A 213 -15.16 6.68 0.61
C GLU A 213 -15.38 6.61 -0.90
N LYS A 214 -14.58 7.37 -1.68
CA LYS A 214 -14.61 7.29 -3.15
C LYS A 214 -14.19 5.90 -3.65
N PHE A 215 -13.16 5.30 -3.05
CA PHE A 215 -12.72 3.95 -3.39
C PHE A 215 -13.82 2.92 -3.14
N ARG A 216 -14.47 2.97 -1.96
CA ARG A 216 -15.61 2.10 -1.61
C ARG A 216 -16.74 2.24 -2.62
N THR A 217 -17.11 3.47 -2.95
CA THR A 217 -18.17 3.75 -3.92
C THR A 217 -17.81 3.25 -5.32
N PHE A 218 -16.53 3.34 -5.71
CA PHE A 218 -16.04 2.98 -7.03
C PHE A 218 -15.93 1.46 -7.25
N VAL A 219 -15.48 0.71 -6.24
CA VAL A 219 -15.34 -0.75 -6.33
C VAL A 219 -16.73 -1.40 -6.25
N TYR A 220 -17.24 -1.59 -5.02
CA TYR A 220 -18.61 -1.95 -4.64
C TYR A 220 -18.62 -2.14 -3.12
N GLU A 221 -19.79 -1.98 -2.48
CA GLU A 221 -19.90 -1.94 -1.01
C GLU A 221 -19.36 -3.20 -0.30
N ASP A 222 -19.57 -4.39 -0.86
CA ASP A 222 -19.25 -5.67 -0.20
C ASP A 222 -17.84 -6.23 -0.51
N TYR A 223 -16.95 -5.47 -1.18
CA TYR A 223 -15.66 -6.02 -1.65
C TYR A 223 -14.80 -6.62 -0.53
N TYR A 224 -14.80 -5.98 0.64
CA TYR A 224 -14.00 -6.43 1.78
C TYR A 224 -14.50 -7.77 2.32
N LYS A 225 -15.83 -7.95 2.35
CA LYS A 225 -16.48 -9.20 2.79
C LYS A 225 -16.10 -10.35 1.85
N ASP A 226 -16.14 -10.12 0.55
CA ASP A 226 -15.77 -11.12 -0.44
C ASP A 226 -14.28 -11.50 -0.33
N LEU A 227 -13.38 -10.53 -0.19
CA LEU A 227 -11.96 -10.80 0.07
C LEU A 227 -11.75 -11.63 1.34
N LEU A 228 -12.47 -11.31 2.42
CA LEU A 228 -12.38 -12.05 3.67
C LEU A 228 -12.89 -13.49 3.52
N GLU A 229 -13.98 -13.73 2.78
CA GLU A 229 -14.51 -15.07 2.54
C GLU A 229 -13.45 -15.95 1.85
N PHE A 230 -12.87 -15.45 0.75
CA PHE A 230 -11.77 -16.15 0.05
C PHE A 230 -10.57 -16.39 0.98
N ILE A 231 -10.18 -15.40 1.79
CA ILE A 231 -9.07 -15.54 2.75
C ILE A 231 -9.38 -16.63 3.78
N MET A 232 -10.60 -16.68 4.31
CA MET A 232 -11.00 -17.66 5.31
C MET A 232 -11.01 -19.09 4.75
N GLU A 233 -11.42 -19.26 3.49
CA GLU A 233 -11.31 -20.54 2.80
C GLU A 233 -9.85 -20.98 2.63
N LEU A 234 -8.95 -20.07 2.22
CA LEU A 234 -7.52 -20.39 2.13
C LEU A 234 -6.92 -20.74 3.50
N LYS A 235 -7.34 -20.05 4.57
CA LYS A 235 -6.94 -20.35 5.96
C LYS A 235 -7.40 -21.74 6.40
N GLY A 236 -8.53 -22.23 5.88
CA GLY A 236 -9.04 -23.58 6.13
C GLY A 236 -8.27 -24.68 5.39
N ASP A 237 -7.61 -24.39 4.27
CA ASP A 237 -6.82 -25.37 3.52
C ASP A 237 -5.42 -25.57 4.13
N LYS A 238 -5.11 -26.82 4.50
CA LYS A 238 -3.82 -27.21 5.13
C LYS A 238 -2.57 -26.87 4.30
N ARG A 239 -2.71 -26.65 2.99
CA ARG A 239 -1.63 -26.35 2.04
C ARG A 239 -1.50 -24.85 1.77
N LEU A 240 -2.58 -24.09 1.97
CA LEU A 240 -2.69 -22.67 1.63
C LEU A 240 -2.94 -21.75 2.83
N PHE A 241 -3.04 -22.26 4.06
CA PHE A 241 -3.29 -21.43 5.24
C PHE A 241 -2.31 -20.27 5.40
N GLN A 242 -1.02 -20.51 5.12
CA GLN A 242 0.00 -19.46 5.14
C GLN A 242 -0.25 -18.36 4.10
N LEU A 243 -0.86 -18.68 2.96
CA LEU A 243 -1.26 -17.70 1.96
C LEU A 243 -2.46 -16.89 2.43
N GLY A 244 -3.44 -17.54 3.06
CA GLY A 244 -4.57 -16.84 3.68
C GLY A 244 -4.12 -15.87 4.78
N ASP A 245 -3.25 -16.30 5.70
CA ASP A 245 -2.67 -15.43 6.73
C ASP A 245 -1.88 -14.26 6.13
N TYR A 246 -1.14 -14.53 5.05
CA TYR A 246 -0.36 -13.53 4.33
C TYR A 246 -1.26 -12.47 3.68
N TYR A 247 -2.33 -12.87 3.00
CA TYR A 247 -3.26 -11.92 2.40
C TYR A 247 -4.09 -11.14 3.42
N TYR A 248 -4.44 -11.76 4.54
CA TYR A 248 -5.04 -11.04 5.67
C TYR A 248 -4.10 -9.93 6.18
N CYS A 249 -2.81 -10.23 6.32
CA CYS A 249 -1.80 -9.21 6.67
C CYS A 249 -1.69 -8.11 5.62
N LEU A 250 -1.76 -8.44 4.32
CA LEU A 250 -1.74 -7.43 3.26
C LEU A 250 -2.93 -6.48 3.32
N LEU A 251 -4.13 -6.96 3.67
CA LEU A 251 -5.33 -6.09 3.77
C LEU A 251 -5.07 -4.92 4.71
N TYR A 252 -4.46 -5.20 5.86
CA TYR A 252 -4.12 -4.18 6.85
C TYR A 252 -2.92 -3.33 6.43
N LEU A 253 -1.85 -3.94 5.89
CA LEU A 253 -0.65 -3.21 5.45
C LEU A 253 -0.95 -2.19 4.35
N PHE A 254 -1.92 -2.47 3.49
CA PHE A 254 -2.33 -1.59 2.41
C PHE A 254 -3.67 -0.90 2.66
N ASP A 255 -4.22 -1.02 3.87
CA ASP A 255 -5.46 -0.34 4.28
C ASP A 255 -6.62 -0.56 3.28
N LEU A 256 -6.83 -1.83 2.91
CA LEU A 256 -7.99 -2.34 2.15
C LEU A 256 -9.04 -2.97 3.08
N VAL A 257 -8.97 -2.68 4.37
CA VAL A 257 -9.93 -3.15 5.37
C VAL A 257 -11.12 -2.21 5.42
N ASP A 258 -12.32 -2.76 5.59
CA ASP A 258 -13.51 -1.95 5.82
C ASP A 258 -13.87 -1.97 7.30
N ASN A 259 -13.34 -0.98 8.03
CA ASN A 259 -13.58 -0.78 9.45
C ASN A 259 -13.55 0.72 9.80
N GLU A 260 -13.89 1.06 11.04
CA GLU A 260 -13.92 2.45 11.52
C GLU A 260 -12.53 3.01 11.90
N LEU A 261 -11.46 2.24 11.75
CA LEU A 261 -10.10 2.65 12.11
C LEU A 261 -9.47 3.47 10.98
N GLY A 262 -8.67 4.46 11.34
CA GLY A 262 -7.89 5.20 10.35
C GLY A 262 -6.73 4.39 9.78
N THR A 263 -6.27 4.76 8.58
CA THR A 263 -5.16 4.14 7.83
C THR A 263 -3.92 3.86 8.68
N ALA A 264 -3.51 4.81 9.54
CA ALA A 264 -2.36 4.65 10.42
C ALA A 264 -2.49 3.46 11.39
N VAL A 265 -3.68 3.31 11.98
CA VAL A 265 -3.98 2.23 12.92
C VAL A 265 -4.04 0.90 12.18
N ASN A 266 -4.68 0.86 11.01
CA ASN A 266 -4.72 -0.33 10.17
C ASN A 266 -3.32 -0.78 9.73
N THR A 267 -2.46 0.14 9.29
CA THR A 267 -1.07 -0.16 8.93
C THR A 267 -0.27 -0.70 10.13
N GLN A 268 -0.45 -0.14 11.33
CA GLN A 268 0.17 -0.64 12.56
C GLN A 268 -0.27 -2.08 12.88
N ILE A 269 -1.56 -2.39 12.74
CA ILE A 269 -2.07 -3.76 12.86
C ILE A 269 -1.40 -4.66 11.81
N GLY A 270 -1.30 -4.20 10.57
CA GLY A 270 -0.62 -4.92 9.48
C GLY A 270 0.85 -5.22 9.78
N LEU A 271 1.58 -4.26 10.36
CA LEU A 271 2.98 -4.45 10.76
C LEU A 271 3.13 -5.43 11.93
N ALA A 272 2.21 -5.40 12.90
CA ALA A 272 2.15 -6.37 13.98
C ALA A 272 1.90 -7.79 13.43
N LEU A 273 0.91 -7.94 12.55
CA LEU A 273 0.63 -9.20 11.84
C LEU A 273 1.86 -9.68 11.06
N LEU A 274 2.55 -8.80 10.34
CA LEU A 274 3.77 -9.14 9.59
C LEU A 274 4.88 -9.66 10.51
N SER A 275 5.04 -9.05 11.69
CA SER A 275 5.99 -9.49 12.72
C SER A 275 5.64 -10.90 13.21
N ASP A 276 4.38 -11.14 13.55
CA ASP A 276 3.90 -12.44 14.00
C ASP A 276 4.08 -13.52 12.92
N LEU A 277 3.74 -13.21 11.67
CA LEU A 277 3.98 -14.11 10.54
C LEU A 277 5.47 -14.43 10.35
N SER A 278 6.35 -13.44 10.58
CA SER A 278 7.79 -13.65 10.53
C SER A 278 8.25 -14.60 11.64
N LEU A 279 7.71 -14.48 12.86
CA LEU A 279 8.01 -15.38 13.99
C LEU A 279 7.49 -16.80 13.74
N MET A 280 6.31 -16.91 13.14
CA MET A 280 5.70 -18.18 12.72
C MET A 280 6.36 -18.79 11.48
N LYS A 281 7.40 -18.15 10.92
CA LYS A 281 8.13 -18.60 9.73
C LYS A 281 7.22 -18.81 8.51
N ASN A 282 6.20 -17.96 8.35
CA ASN A 282 5.36 -17.97 7.16
C ASN A 282 6.25 -17.74 5.92
N ARG A 283 6.16 -18.65 4.94
CA ARG A 283 7.05 -18.70 3.77
C ARG A 283 6.95 -17.48 2.86
N LEU A 284 5.84 -16.74 2.92
CA LEU A 284 5.54 -15.64 2.02
C LEU A 284 6.02 -14.28 2.53
N VAL A 285 6.34 -14.16 3.82
CA VAL A 285 6.81 -12.90 4.45
C VAL A 285 8.00 -12.27 3.71
N LYS A 286 8.85 -13.08 3.08
CA LYS A 286 9.99 -12.58 2.28
C LYS A 286 9.55 -11.70 1.10
N ARG A 287 8.36 -11.90 0.56
CA ARG A 287 7.79 -11.09 -0.55
C ARG A 287 7.55 -9.66 -0.09
N ILE A 288 6.83 -9.48 1.02
CA ILE A 288 6.59 -8.17 1.66
C ILE A 288 7.90 -7.50 2.04
N LYS A 289 8.81 -8.23 2.71
CA LYS A 289 10.13 -7.68 3.10
C LYS A 289 10.95 -7.24 1.88
N ASN A 290 10.88 -7.98 0.78
CA ASN A 290 11.58 -7.59 -0.45
C ASN A 290 10.96 -6.34 -1.06
N TYR A 291 9.62 -6.26 -1.13
CA TYR A 291 8.91 -5.07 -1.61
C TYR A 291 9.32 -3.84 -0.81
N TYR A 292 9.20 -3.86 0.53
CA TYR A 292 9.63 -2.73 1.37
C TYR A 292 11.13 -2.43 1.28
N ARG A 293 11.98 -3.43 1.08
CA ARG A 293 13.42 -3.22 0.87
C ARG A 293 13.69 -2.49 -0.44
N ILE A 294 13.03 -2.85 -1.53
CA ILE A 294 13.17 -2.14 -2.82
C ILE A 294 12.61 -0.73 -2.68
N LEU A 295 11.43 -0.61 -2.08
CA LEU A 295 10.79 0.65 -1.76
C LEU A 295 11.68 1.57 -0.90
N GLY A 296 12.48 1.01 0.01
CA GLY A 296 13.44 1.74 0.85
C GLY A 296 14.84 1.94 0.28
N LYS A 297 15.30 1.12 -0.69
CA LYS A 297 16.61 1.30 -1.39
C LYS A 297 16.61 2.44 -2.39
N VAL A 298 15.41 2.88 -2.71
CA VAL A 298 15.06 4.07 -3.46
C VAL A 298 15.42 5.38 -2.69
N GLN A 299 15.96 5.28 -1.46
CA GLN A 299 16.49 6.37 -0.61
C GLN A 299 17.82 6.98 -1.07
#